data_AF-P52883-F1
#
_entry.id   AF-P52883-F1
#
_cell.length_a   1.000
_cell.length_b   1.000
_cell.length_c   1.000
_cell.angle_alpha   90.00
_cell.angle_beta   90.00
_cell.angle_gamma   90.00
#
_symmetry.space_group_name_H-M   'P 1'
#
loop_
_entity.id
_entity.type
_entity.pdbx_description
1 polymer ?
#
loop_
_entity_poly.entity_id
_entity_poly.type
_entity_poly.pdbx_seq_one_letter_code
_entity_poly.pdbx_strand_id
1 'polypeptide(L)'
;MSTTRMISDNERRFVDYLNSSFMPFWRRTAFVYKCELAFSILILFCAFAELIFYDCFVIFFLMIIASFVFVLLYLEFYFGSVYNCPALLHLHTLSAAFMSMVCWLSVLIPIFFGESIYIASRYVAHVIYKYYGCQVIFGSLLTTFAAASFARRKEIKSVELSHVDYLKRLMKLTSKVAEDVQKEAKSFELELLDIHSYS
;
A
#
# COMPACT_ATOMS: atom_id res chain seq x y z
N MET A 1 -15.27 -2.43 -42.44
CA MET A 1 -14.34 -2.66 -41.31
C MET A 1 -15.09 -3.54 -40.32
N SER A 2 -14.63 -4.76 -39.99
CA SER A 2 -15.43 -5.64 -39.12
C SER A 2 -15.40 -5.12 -37.68
N THR A 3 -16.57 -5.08 -37.04
CA THR A 3 -16.78 -4.71 -35.63
C THR A 3 -15.85 -5.48 -34.68
N THR A 4 -15.50 -6.72 -35.02
CA THR A 4 -14.54 -7.56 -34.29
C THR A 4 -13.13 -6.96 -34.19
N ARG A 5 -12.59 -6.36 -35.26
CA ARG A 5 -11.27 -5.69 -35.18
C ARG A 5 -11.30 -4.44 -34.30
N MET A 6 -12.41 -3.71 -34.33
CA MET A 6 -12.54 -2.47 -33.56
C MET A 6 -12.65 -2.74 -32.05
N ILE A 7 -13.32 -3.84 -31.67
CA ILE A 7 -13.36 -4.31 -30.27
C ILE A 7 -11.95 -4.75 -29.81
N SER A 8 -11.24 -5.54 -30.61
CA SER A 8 -9.89 -6.00 -30.24
C SER A 8 -8.88 -4.85 -30.08
N ASP A 9 -8.98 -3.81 -30.91
CA ASP A 9 -8.10 -2.64 -30.81
C ASP A 9 -8.40 -1.78 -29.58
N ASN A 10 -9.66 -1.74 -29.13
CA ASN A 10 -10.03 -1.06 -27.88
C ASN A 10 -9.60 -1.87 -26.65
N GLU A 11 -9.77 -3.19 -26.65
CA GLU A 11 -9.29 -4.04 -25.57
C GLU A 11 -7.76 -3.96 -25.44
N ARG A 12 -7.03 -4.03 -26.57
CA ARG A 12 -5.57 -3.91 -26.57
C ARG A 12 -5.13 -2.53 -26.04
N ARG A 13 -5.77 -1.44 -26.49
CA ARG A 13 -5.50 -0.09 -25.95
C ARG A 13 -5.80 0.02 -24.46
N PHE A 14 -6.85 -0.65 -23.96
CA PHE A 14 -7.17 -0.66 -22.54
C PHE A 14 -6.13 -1.44 -21.74
N VAL A 15 -5.70 -2.60 -22.22
CA VAL A 15 -4.61 -3.39 -21.60
C VAL A 15 -3.29 -2.61 -21.62
N ASP A 16 -2.96 -1.93 -22.72
CA ASP A 16 -1.78 -1.08 -22.82
C ASP A 16 -1.87 0.14 -21.89
N TYR A 17 -3.05 0.73 -21.72
CA TYR A 17 -3.27 1.81 -20.78
C TYR A 17 -3.13 1.34 -19.32
N LEU A 18 -3.70 0.18 -18.98
CA LEU A 18 -3.49 -0.45 -17.68
C LEU A 18 -2.00 -0.74 -17.47
N ASN A 19 -1.34 -1.41 -18.40
CA ASN A 19 0.09 -1.71 -18.30
C ASN A 19 0.95 -0.45 -18.17
N SER A 20 0.69 0.59 -18.97
CA SER A 20 1.44 1.85 -18.89
C SER A 20 1.15 2.64 -17.61
N SER A 21 -0.07 2.58 -17.08
CA SER A 21 -0.46 3.23 -15.82
C SER A 21 -0.06 2.43 -14.59
N PHE A 22 0.27 1.14 -14.70
CA PHE A 22 0.64 0.30 -13.55
C PHE A 22 2.13 -0.11 -13.52
N MET A 23 2.78 -0.36 -14.67
CA MET A 23 4.17 -0.85 -14.74
C MET A 23 5.22 0.12 -14.15
N PRO A 24 5.24 1.43 -14.50
CA PRO A 24 6.21 2.36 -13.93
C PRO A 24 6.06 2.47 -12.41
N PHE A 25 4.83 2.34 -11.93
CA PHE A 25 4.47 2.49 -10.53
C PHE A 25 4.84 1.23 -9.72
N TRP A 26 4.57 0.04 -10.26
CA TRP A 26 5.01 -1.22 -9.64
C TRP A 26 6.52 -1.26 -9.46
N ARG A 27 7.30 -0.75 -10.43
CA ARG A 27 8.77 -0.68 -10.34
C ARG A 27 9.24 0.21 -9.18
N ARG A 28 8.57 1.34 -8.92
CA ARG A 28 8.93 2.25 -7.81
C ARG A 28 8.61 1.63 -6.46
N THR A 29 7.44 1.01 -6.32
CA THR A 29 7.07 0.28 -5.08
C THR A 29 7.83 -1.00 -4.88
N ALA A 30 8.34 -1.61 -5.96
CA ALA A 30 9.09 -2.85 -5.86
C ALA A 30 10.40 -2.71 -5.07
N PHE A 31 10.92 -1.49 -4.98
CA PHE A 31 12.07 -1.20 -4.13
C PHE A 31 11.72 -1.31 -2.64
N VAL A 32 10.52 -0.85 -2.24
CA VAL A 32 10.11 -0.76 -0.82
C VAL A 32 10.04 -2.14 -0.18
N TYR A 33 9.31 -3.09 -0.79
CA TYR A 33 9.21 -4.45 -0.24
C TYR A 33 10.56 -5.16 -0.20
N LYS A 34 11.44 -4.90 -1.18
CA LYS A 34 12.79 -5.49 -1.20
C LYS A 34 13.61 -4.95 -0.04
N CYS A 35 13.48 -3.66 0.27
CA CYS A 35 14.11 -3.07 1.44
C CYS A 35 13.58 -3.68 2.73
N GLU A 36 12.25 -3.81 2.90
CA GLU A 36 11.66 -4.44 4.09
C GLU A 36 12.19 -5.86 4.33
N LEU A 37 12.24 -6.67 3.27
CA LEU A 37 12.81 -8.02 3.34
C LEU A 37 14.31 -8.00 3.65
N ALA A 38 15.08 -7.12 3.01
CA ALA A 38 16.51 -6.99 3.26
C ALA A 38 16.81 -6.56 4.70
N PHE A 39 16.03 -5.63 5.26
CA PHE A 39 16.13 -5.23 6.65
C PHE A 39 15.72 -6.36 7.60
N SER A 40 14.68 -7.13 7.28
CA SER A 40 14.31 -8.30 8.09
C SER A 40 15.46 -9.32 8.20
N ILE A 41 16.13 -9.60 7.08
CA ILE A 41 17.29 -10.50 7.03
C ILE A 41 18.49 -9.89 7.79
N LEU A 42 18.75 -8.60 7.61
CA LEU A 42 19.82 -7.90 8.32
C LEU A 42 19.62 -7.93 9.84
N ILE A 43 18.40 -7.68 10.31
CA ILE A 43 18.02 -7.75 11.72
C ILE A 43 18.24 -9.16 12.27
N LEU A 44 17.86 -10.19 11.49
CA LEU A 44 18.07 -11.57 11.87
C LEU A 44 19.57 -11.89 12.03
N PHE A 45 20.41 -11.46 11.08
CA PHE A 45 21.86 -11.61 11.18
C PHE A 45 22.42 -10.89 12.42
N CYS A 46 21.98 -9.66 12.68
CA CYS A 46 22.34 -8.92 13.90
C CYS A 46 21.90 -9.64 15.18
N ALA A 47 20.73 -10.28 15.18
CA ALA A 47 20.24 -11.07 16.32
C ALA A 47 21.23 -12.21 16.63
N PHE A 48 21.58 -13.01 15.62
CA PHE A 48 22.53 -14.10 15.78
C PHE A 48 23.93 -13.62 16.17
N ALA A 49 24.39 -12.50 15.61
CA ALA A 49 25.65 -11.90 16.01
C ALA A 49 25.65 -11.50 17.49
N GLU A 50 24.57 -10.88 17.99
CA GLU A 50 24.46 -10.52 19.40
C GLU A 50 24.45 -11.76 20.33
N LEU A 51 23.82 -12.85 19.90
CA LEU A 51 23.84 -14.11 20.65
C LEU A 51 25.24 -14.74 20.67
N ILE A 52 25.91 -14.83 19.51
CA ILE A 52 27.21 -15.52 19.38
C ILE A 52 28.33 -14.75 20.08
N PHE A 53 28.36 -13.42 19.95
CA PHE A 53 29.48 -12.61 20.44
C PHE A 53 29.29 -12.09 21.87
N TYR A 54 28.05 -11.89 22.33
CA TYR A 54 27.77 -11.27 23.62
C TYR A 54 26.91 -12.13 24.56
N ASP A 55 26.50 -13.33 24.15
CA ASP A 55 25.65 -14.26 24.94
C ASP A 55 24.37 -13.57 25.48
N CYS A 56 23.85 -12.60 24.72
CA CYS A 56 22.75 -11.75 25.17
C CYS A 56 21.39 -12.27 24.68
N PHE A 57 20.83 -13.24 25.40
CA PHE A 57 19.54 -13.87 25.07
C PHE A 57 18.38 -12.88 24.93
N VAL A 58 18.31 -11.85 25.78
CA VAL A 58 17.18 -10.89 25.77
C VAL A 58 17.15 -10.10 24.47
N ILE A 59 18.29 -9.54 24.05
CA ILE A 59 18.38 -8.77 22.80
C ILE A 59 18.17 -9.68 21.59
N PHE A 60 18.71 -10.89 21.62
CA PHE A 60 18.47 -11.91 20.60
C PHE A 60 16.96 -12.17 20.37
N PHE A 61 16.20 -12.44 21.43
CA PHE A 61 14.76 -12.68 21.31
C PHE A 61 14.00 -11.46 20.79
N LEU A 62 14.32 -10.26 21.27
CA LEU A 62 13.69 -9.01 20.80
C LEU A 62 13.96 -8.78 19.30
N MET A 63 15.17 -9.05 18.83
CA MET A 63 15.56 -8.89 17.43
C MET A 63 14.90 -9.95 16.53
N ILE A 64 14.70 -11.19 17.01
CA ILE A 64 13.91 -12.21 16.30
C ILE A 64 12.47 -11.74 16.12
N ILE A 65 11.84 -11.26 17.19
CA ILE A 65 10.46 -10.77 17.12
C ILE A 65 10.38 -9.58 16.15
N ALA A 66 11.32 -8.64 16.22
CA ALA A 66 11.39 -7.52 15.29
C ALA A 66 11.55 -7.99 13.83
N SER A 67 12.46 -8.94 13.56
CA SER A 67 12.66 -9.51 12.23
C SER A 67 11.37 -10.16 11.71
N PHE A 68 10.66 -10.93 12.54
CA PHE A 68 9.38 -11.54 12.19
C PHE A 68 8.31 -10.48 11.86
N VAL A 69 8.22 -9.41 12.64
CA VAL A 69 7.32 -8.28 12.34
C VAL A 69 7.65 -7.65 10.99
N PHE A 70 8.94 -7.47 10.66
CA PHE A 70 9.33 -6.98 9.34
C PHE A 70 8.97 -7.95 8.20
N VAL A 71 8.96 -9.26 8.43
CA VAL A 71 8.46 -10.23 7.44
C VAL A 71 6.95 -10.06 7.22
N LEU A 72 6.18 -9.84 8.29
CA LEU A 72 4.73 -9.61 8.17
C LEU A 72 4.44 -8.32 7.41
N LEU A 73 5.15 -7.23 7.72
CA LEU A 73 5.07 -5.96 6.97
C LEU A 73 5.41 -6.18 5.49
N TYR A 74 6.51 -6.89 5.21
CA TYR A 74 6.88 -7.25 3.84
C TYR A 74 5.74 -7.97 3.11
N LEU A 75 5.10 -8.97 3.72
CA LEU A 75 3.99 -9.71 3.12
C LEU A 75 2.76 -8.81 2.88
N GLU A 76 2.40 -7.98 3.86
CA GLU A 76 1.30 -7.02 3.74
C GLU A 76 1.55 -6.03 2.59
N PHE A 77 2.75 -5.47 2.50
CA PHE A 77 3.11 -4.55 1.42
C PHE A 77 3.15 -5.25 0.06
N TYR A 78 3.78 -6.42 -0.01
CA TYR A 78 3.95 -7.19 -1.24
C TYR A 78 2.60 -7.58 -1.82
N PHE A 79 1.75 -8.25 -1.04
CA PHE A 79 0.42 -8.64 -1.51
C PHE A 79 -0.47 -7.44 -1.75
N GLY A 80 -0.35 -6.40 -0.93
CA GLY A 80 -1.08 -5.15 -1.13
C GLY A 80 -0.75 -4.53 -2.48
N SER A 81 0.54 -4.47 -2.82
CA SER A 81 1.03 -3.84 -4.05
C SER A 81 0.81 -4.69 -5.30
N VAL A 82 0.99 -6.01 -5.21
CA VAL A 82 0.81 -6.94 -6.33
C VAL A 82 -0.67 -7.07 -6.71
N TYR A 83 -1.55 -7.20 -5.73
CA TYR A 83 -3.00 -7.33 -5.96
C TYR A 83 -3.74 -5.99 -6.00
N ASN A 84 -3.02 -4.86 -5.94
CA ASN A 84 -3.58 -3.51 -5.84
C ASN A 84 -4.69 -3.41 -4.77
N CYS A 85 -4.48 -4.00 -3.59
CA CYS A 85 -5.49 -4.05 -2.53
C CYS A 85 -5.31 -2.87 -1.54
N PRO A 86 -6.11 -1.78 -1.64
CA PRO A 86 -5.92 -0.59 -0.81
C PRO A 86 -6.16 -0.85 0.68
N ALA A 87 -6.98 -1.85 1.03
CA ALA A 87 -7.23 -2.23 2.42
C ALA A 87 -5.98 -2.84 3.07
N LEU A 88 -5.25 -3.69 2.35
CA LEU A 88 -4.05 -4.33 2.87
C LEU A 88 -2.89 -3.31 3.03
N LEU A 89 -2.75 -2.35 2.09
CA LEU A 89 -1.81 -1.23 2.28
C LEU A 89 -2.21 -0.32 3.44
N HIS A 90 -3.50 -0.17 3.71
CA HIS A 90 -3.96 0.58 4.87
C HIS A 90 -3.56 -0.10 6.17
N LEU A 91 -3.76 -1.41 6.25
CA LEU A 91 -3.33 -2.22 7.39
C LEU A 91 -1.82 -2.08 7.59
N HIS A 92 -1.02 -2.24 6.53
CA HIS A 92 0.43 -2.03 6.56
C HIS A 92 0.82 -0.64 7.09
N THR A 93 0.14 0.40 6.61
CA THR A 93 0.42 1.78 7.04
C THR A 93 0.18 1.90 8.54
N LEU A 94 -0.92 1.33 9.04
CA LEU A 94 -1.29 1.40 10.45
C LEU A 94 -0.35 0.57 11.32
N SER A 95 -0.01 -0.65 10.90
CA SER A 95 0.92 -1.52 11.62
C SER A 95 2.31 -0.89 11.72
N ALA A 96 2.87 -0.42 10.59
CA ALA A 96 4.18 0.24 10.58
C ALA A 96 4.18 1.55 11.39
N ALA A 97 3.14 2.38 11.28
CA ALA A 97 3.04 3.63 12.03
C ALA A 97 2.88 3.38 13.55
N PHE A 98 2.06 2.41 13.93
CA PHE A 98 1.87 2.04 15.34
C PHE A 98 3.17 1.52 15.94
N MET A 99 3.87 0.62 15.24
CA MET A 99 5.16 0.10 15.69
C MET A 99 6.22 1.22 15.78
N SER A 100 6.25 2.13 14.81
CA SER A 100 7.14 3.31 14.86
C SER A 100 6.86 4.16 16.10
N MET A 101 5.59 4.45 16.38
CA MET A 101 5.19 5.21 17.56
C MET A 101 5.65 4.51 18.85
N VAL A 102 5.51 3.18 18.95
CA VAL A 102 6.00 2.41 20.09
C VAL A 102 7.52 2.51 20.23
N CYS A 103 8.27 2.41 19.13
CA CYS A 103 9.72 2.62 19.13
C CYS A 103 10.10 4.02 19.66
N TRP A 104 9.44 5.07 19.17
CA TRP A 104 9.68 6.45 19.60
C TRP A 104 9.28 6.72 21.06
N LEU A 105 8.19 6.13 21.55
CA LEU A 105 7.84 6.21 22.97
C LEU A 105 8.86 5.47 23.84
N SER A 106 9.40 4.35 23.35
CA SER A 106 10.43 3.58 24.07
C SER A 106 11.75 4.35 24.19
N VAL A 107 12.08 5.17 23.19
CA VAL A 107 13.23 6.09 23.18
C VAL A 107 13.11 7.17 24.27
N LEU A 108 11.91 7.56 24.66
CA LEU A 108 11.70 8.55 25.74
C LEU A 108 12.00 7.99 27.14
N ILE A 109 11.86 6.68 27.34
CA ILE A 109 12.03 6.05 28.66
C ILE A 109 13.45 6.30 29.22
N PRO A 110 14.56 6.00 28.52
CA PRO A 110 15.91 6.30 29.02
C PRO A 110 16.18 7.79 29.22
N ILE A 111 15.51 8.68 28.48
CA ILE A 111 15.68 10.14 28.64
C ILE A 111 15.14 10.57 30.01
N PHE A 112 13.99 10.04 30.43
CA PHE A 112 13.40 10.35 31.74
C PHE A 112 14.05 9.59 32.90
N PHE A 113 14.60 8.39 32.66
CA PHE A 113 15.13 7.50 33.70
C PHE A 113 16.66 7.30 33.64
N GLY A 114 17.37 8.11 32.87
CA GLY A 114 18.79 7.93 32.57
C GLY A 114 19.69 7.92 33.81
N GLU A 115 19.39 8.75 34.81
CA GLU A 115 20.13 8.77 36.08
C GLU A 115 20.00 7.45 36.85
N SER A 116 18.78 6.92 36.96
CA SER A 116 18.52 5.62 37.62
C SER A 116 19.27 4.48 36.94
N ILE A 117 19.37 4.52 35.61
CA ILE A 117 20.06 3.52 34.80
C ILE A 117 21.58 3.59 35.01
N TYR A 118 22.16 4.80 35.03
CA TYR A 118 23.59 4.97 35.24
C TYR A 118 24.05 4.47 36.61
N ILE A 119 23.19 4.62 37.64
CA ILE A 119 23.42 4.11 38.99
C ILE A 119 23.40 2.57 39.03
N ALA A 120 22.59 1.91 38.18
CA ALA A 120 22.36 0.47 38.24
C ALA A 120 23.59 -0.39 37.87
N SER A 121 24.34 -0.07 36.80
CA SER A 121 25.63 -0.67 36.42
C SER A 121 26.12 -0.21 35.03
N ARG A 122 27.44 -0.11 34.82
CA ARG A 122 28.05 0.14 33.49
C ARG A 122 27.65 -0.90 32.43
N TYR A 123 27.46 -2.16 32.83
CA TYR A 123 27.05 -3.22 31.91
C TYR A 123 25.62 -2.97 31.39
N VAL A 124 24.71 -2.59 32.29
CA VAL A 124 23.32 -2.28 31.99
C VAL A 124 23.22 -1.04 31.08
N ALA A 125 24.05 -0.02 31.33
CA ALA A 125 24.11 1.17 30.49
C ALA A 125 24.47 0.82 29.03
N HIS A 126 25.45 -0.06 28.80
CA HIS A 126 25.85 -0.45 27.43
C HIS A 126 24.72 -1.16 26.67
N VAL A 127 23.98 -2.06 27.33
CA VAL A 127 22.82 -2.73 26.73
C VAL A 127 21.72 -1.72 26.37
N ILE A 128 21.47 -0.73 27.23
CA ILE A 128 20.46 0.29 27.00
C ILE A 128 20.85 1.22 25.84
N TYR A 129 22.12 1.61 25.72
CA TYR A 129 22.58 2.40 24.58
C TYR A 129 22.44 1.64 23.25
N LYS A 130 22.78 0.34 23.22
CA LYS A 130 22.54 -0.51 22.04
C LYS A 130 21.04 -0.57 21.69
N TYR A 131 20.19 -0.82 22.69
CA TYR A 131 18.74 -0.87 22.52
C TYR A 131 18.21 0.45 21.96
N TYR A 132 18.64 1.60 22.51
CA TYR A 132 18.27 2.93 22.02
C TYR A 132 18.66 3.14 20.56
N GLY A 133 19.90 2.81 20.19
CA GLY A 133 20.37 2.91 18.80
C GLY A 133 19.50 2.10 17.85
N CYS A 134 19.15 0.86 18.22
CA CYS A 134 18.23 0.02 17.46
C CYS A 134 16.83 0.65 17.34
N GLN A 135 16.28 1.20 18.44
CA GLN A 135 14.94 1.82 18.41
C GLN A 135 14.88 3.04 17.49
N VAL A 136 15.91 3.90 17.49
CA VAL A 136 15.96 5.07 16.60
C VAL A 136 16.04 4.65 15.13
N ILE A 137 16.88 3.65 14.82
CA ILE A 137 17.00 3.11 13.45
C ILE A 137 15.68 2.49 13.01
N PHE A 138 15.10 1.59 13.82
CA PHE A 138 13.86 0.91 13.48
C PHE A 138 12.66 1.85 13.41
N GLY A 139 12.51 2.79 14.35
CA GLY A 139 11.45 3.80 14.30
C GLY A 139 11.52 4.65 13.04
N SER A 140 12.73 5.05 12.62
CA SER A 140 12.93 5.82 11.39
C SER A 140 12.59 5.01 10.13
N LEU A 141 13.01 3.74 10.08
CA LEU A 141 12.69 2.83 8.98
C LEU A 141 11.18 2.59 8.88
N LEU A 142 10.53 2.26 9.99
CA LEU A 142 9.09 2.02 10.05
C LEU A 142 8.28 3.25 9.64
N THR A 143 8.72 4.45 10.03
CA THR A 143 8.09 5.71 9.59
C THR A 143 8.17 5.87 8.07
N THR A 144 9.33 5.55 7.49
CA THR A 144 9.57 5.63 6.05
C THR A 144 8.70 4.62 5.30
N PHE A 145 8.59 3.39 5.80
CA PHE A 145 7.72 2.36 5.22
C PHE A 145 6.23 2.71 5.35
N ALA A 146 5.80 3.23 6.50
CA ALA A 146 4.43 3.72 6.66
C ALA A 146 4.08 4.83 5.65
N ALA A 147 4.99 5.80 5.46
CA ALA A 147 4.82 6.86 4.48
C ALA A 147 4.75 6.33 3.04
N ALA A 148 5.61 5.38 2.69
CA ALA A 148 5.61 4.73 1.38
C ALA A 148 4.30 3.98 1.09
N SER A 149 3.80 3.21 2.06
CA SER A 149 2.53 2.48 1.96
C SER A 149 1.33 3.40 1.86
N PHE A 150 1.32 4.49 2.63
CA PHE A 150 0.28 5.51 2.55
C PHE A 150 0.26 6.18 1.17
N ALA A 151 1.42 6.58 0.65
CA ALA A 151 1.54 7.17 -0.67
C ALA A 151 1.00 6.21 -1.75
N ARG A 152 1.41 4.94 -1.70
CA ARG A 152 0.94 3.93 -2.66
C ARG A 152 -0.56 3.69 -2.57
N ARG A 153 -1.14 3.65 -1.37
CA ARG A 153 -2.60 3.54 -1.18
C ARG A 153 -3.34 4.71 -1.83
N LYS A 154 -2.85 5.95 -1.62
CA LYS A 154 -3.46 7.14 -2.20
C LYS A 154 -3.46 7.09 -3.73
N GLU A 155 -2.38 6.59 -4.32
CA GLU A 155 -2.26 6.38 -5.76
C GLU A 155 -3.30 5.37 -6.27
N ILE A 156 -3.38 4.17 -5.68
CA ILE A 156 -4.35 3.13 -6.10
C ILE A 156 -5.78 3.68 -6.04
N LYS A 157 -6.14 4.34 -4.95
CA LYS A 157 -7.48 4.92 -4.77
C LYS A 157 -7.79 6.02 -5.78
N SER A 158 -6.79 6.81 -6.19
CA SER A 158 -6.97 7.86 -7.21
C SER A 158 -7.30 7.28 -8.60
N VAL A 159 -6.67 6.15 -8.94
CA VAL A 159 -6.95 5.42 -10.18
C VAL A 159 -8.34 4.80 -10.13
N GLU A 160 -8.70 4.11 -9.04
CA GLU A 160 -10.04 3.53 -8.85
C GLU A 160 -11.16 4.57 -8.98
N LEU A 161 -10.99 5.74 -8.35
CA LEU A 161 -11.95 6.85 -8.44
C LEU A 161 -12.12 7.32 -9.89
N SER A 162 -11.02 7.44 -10.64
CA SER A 162 -11.07 7.85 -12.06
C SER A 162 -11.86 6.86 -12.93
N HIS A 163 -11.74 5.55 -12.67
CA HIS A 163 -12.49 4.52 -13.36
C HIS A 163 -13.98 4.55 -12.99
N VAL A 164 -14.31 4.73 -11.71
CA VAL A 164 -15.69 4.89 -11.26
C VAL A 164 -16.34 6.12 -11.90
N ASP A 165 -15.61 7.24 -11.97
CA ASP A 165 -16.10 8.46 -12.61
C ASP A 165 -16.25 8.32 -14.13
N TYR A 166 -15.37 7.55 -14.77
CA TYR A 166 -15.52 7.19 -16.18
C TYR A 166 -16.77 6.32 -16.40
N LEU A 167 -16.97 5.27 -15.60
CA LEU A 167 -18.16 4.42 -15.68
C LEU A 167 -19.46 5.20 -15.43
N LYS A 168 -19.47 6.10 -14.44
CA LYS A 168 -20.60 7.01 -14.21
C LYS A 168 -20.90 7.90 -15.42
N ARG A 169 -19.87 8.43 -16.09
CA ARG A 169 -20.03 9.22 -17.32
C ARG A 169 -20.57 8.38 -18.46
N LEU A 170 -20.09 7.16 -18.61
CA LEU A 170 -20.55 6.22 -19.62
C LEU A 170 -22.03 5.85 -19.40
N MET A 171 -22.42 5.54 -18.16
CA MET A 171 -23.82 5.29 -17.80
C MET A 171 -24.74 6.48 -18.11
N LYS A 172 -24.30 7.70 -17.82
CA LYS A 172 -25.06 8.92 -18.18
C LYS A 172 -25.17 9.13 -19.69
N LEU A 173 -24.16 8.75 -20.45
CA LEU A 173 -24.20 8.86 -21.90
C LEU A 173 -25.13 7.79 -22.50
N THR A 174 -25.06 6.55 -22.02
CA THR A 174 -25.97 5.48 -22.45
C THR A 174 -27.41 5.76 -22.05
N SER A 175 -27.66 6.36 -20.88
CA SER A 175 -29.02 6.75 -20.48
C SER A 175 -29.58 7.84 -21.38
N LYS A 176 -28.78 8.86 -21.73
CA LYS A 176 -29.18 9.90 -22.69
C LYS A 176 -29.49 9.33 -24.07
N VAL A 177 -28.63 8.44 -24.58
CA VAL A 177 -28.87 7.77 -25.87
C VAL A 177 -30.16 6.93 -25.80
N ALA A 178 -30.42 6.23 -24.70
CA ALA A 178 -31.66 5.48 -24.52
C ALA A 178 -32.90 6.40 -24.48
N GLU A 179 -32.82 7.55 -23.80
CA GLU A 179 -33.86 8.57 -23.80
C GLU A 179 -34.12 9.16 -25.20
N ASP A 180 -33.06 9.43 -25.96
CA ASP A 180 -33.15 9.98 -27.32
C ASP A 180 -33.77 8.95 -28.28
N VAL A 181 -33.36 7.68 -28.21
CA VAL A 181 -33.98 6.59 -28.98
C VAL A 181 -35.46 6.41 -28.61
N GLN A 182 -35.81 6.53 -27.31
CA GLN A 182 -37.21 6.44 -26.89
C GLN A 182 -38.05 7.63 -27.40
N LYS A 183 -37.48 8.84 -27.47
CA LYS A 183 -38.15 10.01 -28.05
C LYS A 183 -38.34 9.83 -29.56
N GLU A 184 -37.31 9.34 -30.26
CA GLU A 184 -37.35 9.12 -31.70
C GLU A 184 -38.36 8.03 -32.07
N ALA A 185 -38.41 6.93 -31.31
CA ALA A 185 -39.43 5.90 -31.46
C ALA A 185 -40.86 6.44 -31.28
N LYS A 186 -41.08 7.33 -30.29
CA LYS A 186 -42.39 7.99 -30.08
C LYS A 186 -42.76 8.92 -31.23
N SER A 187 -41.80 9.66 -31.80
CA SER A 187 -42.09 10.48 -32.99
C SER A 187 -42.43 9.62 -34.19
N PHE A 188 -41.76 8.47 -34.37
CA PHE A 188 -42.11 7.52 -35.44
C PHE A 188 -43.52 6.91 -35.25
N GLU A 189 -43.92 6.56 -34.03
CA GLU A 189 -45.30 6.09 -33.76
C GLU A 189 -46.35 7.16 -34.08
N LEU A 190 -46.09 8.42 -33.74
CA LEU A 190 -46.97 9.55 -34.06
C LEU A 190 -47.10 9.77 -35.57
N GLU A 191 -45.98 9.73 -36.31
CA GLU A 191 -46.00 9.83 -37.78
C GLU A 191 -46.77 8.66 -38.43
N LEU A 192 -46.63 7.44 -37.91
CA LEU A 192 -47.38 6.27 -38.39
C LEU A 192 -48.90 6.39 -38.15
N LEU A 193 -49.30 6.93 -36.99
CA LEU A 193 -50.69 7.23 -36.66
C LEU A 193 -51.30 8.29 -37.58
N ASP A 194 -50.54 9.34 -37.90
CA ASP A 194 -50.98 10.38 -38.84
C ASP A 194 -51.22 9.80 -40.24
N ILE A 195 -50.33 8.93 -40.74
CA ILE A 195 -50.50 8.27 -42.05
C ILE A 195 -51.78 7.40 -42.09
N HIS A 196 -52.11 6.70 -41.00
CA HIS A 196 -53.32 5.87 -40.93
C HIS A 196 -54.62 6.68 -40.75
N SER A 197 -54.55 7.96 -40.38
CA SER A 197 -55.73 8.83 -40.30
C SER A 197 -56.19 9.37 -41.67
N TYR A 198 -55.37 9.21 -42.72
CA TYR A 198 -55.69 9.63 -44.08
C TYR A 198 -56.25 8.51 -44.98
N SER A 199 -56.59 7.33 -44.43
CA SER A 199 -57.33 6.26 -45.14
C SER A 199 -58.78 6.19 -44.71
#